data_AF-A0A2D8MZM0-F1
#
_entry.id   AF-A0A2D8MZM0-F1
#
_cell.length_a   1.000
_cell.length_b   1.000
_cell.length_c   1.000
_cell.angle_alpha   90.00
_cell.angle_beta   90.00
_cell.angle_gamma   90.00
#
_symmetry.space_group_name_H-M   'P 1'
#
loop_
_entity.id
_entity.type
_entity.pdbx_description
1 polymer ?
#
loop_
_entity_poly.entity_id
_entity_poly.type
_entity_poly.pdbx_seq_one_letter_code
_entity_poly.pdbx_strand_id
1 'polypeptide(L)'
;MTAFLPLPVPGVQDGRASGRVQPPLPLEQEKARTLIKDIYASDYAAEGAEKRRALASKLLVQAGKEQDKVTQFVLLNEAVTASSEGGDLATAFSTVDRICSSWLANNFDLKSSALEVFVPSKKPGFLEKEITARAYLELVDTAIAEDRYKAAVTVSDGALKIADKLGGRMFKAELKDKRALARMLAEAFDGLRSQYLLLLDNPDDEAANLAVGNFYAEKKRDPGAAAPFLAKAPLNSLGEASRADVAASSGRGSAFEAGEEWADLYLDGKKKRPEFRDRALYWYQEALAKSTGLERTRALQRVREIRGDIRELLRPLEVSEFSALIWKDGDTRWSPVRLSALNPVRKGSNLVVGNPSDRMFGYLLCDVDVDGDFYARFTVKGSSAVGVLRGSGRSIRGKEVPLKGGTSTVVIERSKGELSFQVGTKKMAARRLGYSWNDDRSPERIFIRIPRRKICYLSSVQFYQEPKAPAPPNSNSRDRTGSK
;
A
#
# COMPACT_ATOMS: atom_id res chain seq x y z
N MET A 1 -20.29 29.34 0.74
CA MET A 1 -19.43 28.31 0.09
C MET A 1 -19.55 27.05 0.91
N THR A 2 -20.61 26.29 0.66
CA THR A 2 -20.98 25.11 1.44
C THR A 2 -20.42 23.90 0.72
N ALA A 3 -19.54 23.15 1.39
CA ALA A 3 -18.94 21.93 0.87
C ALA A 3 -20.05 20.94 0.49
N PHE A 4 -20.01 20.43 -0.74
CA PHE A 4 -20.80 19.29 -1.17
C PHE A 4 -20.29 18.09 -0.35
N LEU A 5 -21.00 17.74 0.72
CA LEU A 5 -20.79 16.46 1.38
C LEU A 5 -21.29 15.37 0.41
N PRO A 6 -20.50 14.32 0.14
CA PRO A 6 -20.99 13.21 -0.66
C PRO A 6 -22.20 12.60 0.05
N LEU A 7 -23.24 12.27 -0.72
CA LEU A 7 -24.38 11.54 -0.19
C LEU A 7 -23.91 10.21 0.38
N PRO A 8 -24.44 9.80 1.55
CA PRO A 8 -24.09 8.50 2.12
C PRO A 8 -24.52 7.41 1.13
N VAL A 9 -23.54 6.69 0.59
CA VAL A 9 -23.81 5.47 -0.18
C VAL A 9 -24.52 4.50 0.77
N PRO A 10 -25.78 4.07 0.50
CA PRO A 10 -26.46 3.12 1.35
C PRO A 10 -25.75 1.76 1.20
N GLY A 11 -24.92 1.38 2.16
CA GLY A 11 -24.31 0.05 2.16
C GLY A 11 -22.93 -0.10 2.79
N VAL A 12 -22.21 0.97 3.16
CA VAL A 12 -21.01 0.82 4.01
C VAL A 12 -21.44 0.89 5.46
N GLN A 13 -22.00 -0.21 5.95
CA GLN A 13 -21.99 -0.45 7.39
C GLN A 13 -20.54 -0.73 7.78
N ASP A 14 -19.85 0.28 8.33
CA ASP A 14 -18.68 0.06 9.17
C ASP A 14 -19.15 -0.72 10.42
N GLY A 15 -19.33 -2.02 10.22
CA GLY A 15 -19.78 -3.00 11.21
C GLY A 15 -18.70 -3.33 12.24
N ARG A 16 -18.14 -2.30 12.88
CA ARG A 16 -17.44 -2.42 14.16
C ARG A 16 -17.88 -1.26 15.03
N ALA A 17 -18.63 -1.56 16.10
CA ALA A 17 -18.77 -0.69 17.25
C ALA A 17 -17.35 -0.39 17.79
N SER A 18 -16.74 0.65 17.24
CA SER A 18 -15.39 1.04 17.55
C SER A 18 -15.44 1.84 18.85
N GLY A 19 -14.70 1.44 19.87
CA GLY A 19 -14.53 2.21 21.13
C GLY A 19 -13.83 3.56 20.96
N ARG A 20 -13.97 4.20 19.78
CA ARG A 20 -13.47 5.53 19.43
C ARG A 20 -14.44 6.59 19.94
N VAL A 21 -13.90 7.70 20.43
CA VAL A 21 -14.69 8.84 20.92
C VAL A 21 -14.72 9.97 19.88
N GLN A 22 -15.68 10.89 20.01
CA GLN A 22 -15.69 12.10 19.19
C GLN A 22 -14.44 12.95 19.51
N PRO A 23 -13.80 13.59 18.51
CA PRO A 23 -12.77 14.59 18.75
C PRO A 23 -13.26 15.67 19.73
N PRO A 24 -12.41 16.18 20.63
CA PRO A 24 -12.75 17.31 21.50
C PRO A 24 -13.25 18.52 20.71
N LEU A 25 -14.06 19.37 21.34
CA LEU A 25 -14.56 20.56 20.65
C LEU A 25 -13.41 21.53 20.32
N PRO A 26 -13.46 22.28 19.21
CA PRO A 26 -12.37 23.20 18.82
C PRO A 26 -11.94 24.16 19.93
N LEU A 27 -12.90 24.69 20.71
CA LEU A 27 -12.60 25.58 21.83
C LEU A 27 -11.81 24.90 22.96
N GLU A 28 -12.10 23.63 23.25
CA GLU A 28 -11.38 22.84 24.25
C GLU A 28 -9.96 22.52 23.76
N GLN A 29 -9.82 22.22 22.46
CA GLN A 29 -8.54 22.01 21.84
C GLN A 29 -7.63 23.24 21.96
N GLU A 30 -8.14 24.44 21.66
CA GLU A 30 -7.34 25.67 21.74
C GLU A 30 -6.93 26.03 23.17
N LYS A 31 -7.79 25.79 24.16
CA LYS A 31 -7.41 25.97 25.58
C LYS A 31 -6.27 25.03 25.98
N ALA A 32 -6.39 23.75 25.66
CA ALA A 32 -5.33 22.77 25.94
C ALA A 32 -4.06 23.09 25.14
N ARG A 33 -4.17 23.54 23.89
CA ARG A 33 -3.04 23.93 23.03
C ARG A 33 -2.27 25.09 23.63
N THR A 34 -2.96 26.09 24.15
CA THR A 34 -2.34 27.25 24.80
C THR A 34 -1.51 26.79 26.00
N LEU A 35 -2.09 25.98 26.89
CA LEU A 35 -1.38 25.44 28.05
C LEU A 35 -0.16 24.59 27.65
N ILE A 36 -0.30 23.73 26.64
CA ILE A 36 0.81 22.91 26.11
C ILE A 36 1.93 23.81 25.57
N LYS A 37 1.60 24.85 24.81
CA LYS A 37 2.58 25.79 24.26
C LYS A 37 3.28 26.59 25.35
N ASP A 38 2.59 26.95 26.42
CA ASP A 38 3.20 27.62 27.58
C ASP A 38 4.17 26.70 28.32
N ILE A 39 3.79 25.43 28.56
CA ILE A 39 4.63 24.43 29.24
C ILE A 39 5.90 24.13 28.43
N TYR A 40 5.77 23.99 27.11
CA TYR A 40 6.88 23.65 26.22
C TYR A 40 7.44 24.87 25.46
N ALA A 41 7.23 26.09 25.96
CA ALA A 41 7.55 27.32 25.23
C ALA A 41 8.99 27.37 24.71
N SER A 42 9.97 26.93 25.52
CA SER A 42 11.37 26.87 25.12
C SER A 42 11.64 25.87 23.99
N ASP A 43 10.92 24.75 23.96
CA ASP A 43 11.05 23.74 22.91
C ASP A 43 10.38 24.21 21.60
N TYR A 44 9.24 24.92 21.69
CA TYR A 44 8.59 25.56 20.53
C TYR A 44 9.41 26.70 19.94
N ALA A 45 10.12 27.47 20.77
CA ALA A 45 11.01 28.55 20.32
C ALA A 45 12.30 28.01 19.68
N ALA A 46 12.66 26.75 19.91
CA ALA A 46 13.88 26.17 19.37
C ALA A 46 13.76 25.92 17.85
N GLU A 47 14.78 26.35 17.11
CA GLU A 47 14.84 26.21 15.66
C GLU A 47 15.62 24.97 15.21
N GLY A 48 15.22 24.44 14.05
CA GLY A 48 15.90 23.35 13.38
C GLY A 48 15.24 21.98 13.55
N ALA A 49 15.47 21.11 12.56
CA ALA A 49 14.79 19.82 12.44
C ALA A 49 14.98 18.91 13.67
N GLU A 50 16.20 18.84 14.21
CA GLU A 50 16.48 18.01 15.40
C GLU A 50 15.70 18.49 16.63
N LYS A 51 15.54 19.80 16.81
CA LYS A 51 14.77 20.37 17.92
C LYS A 51 13.29 20.09 17.77
N ARG A 52 12.76 20.17 16.54
CA ARG A 52 11.36 19.81 16.23
C ARG A 52 11.08 18.32 16.48
N ARG A 53 11.99 17.42 16.09
CA ARG A 53 11.88 15.98 16.43
C ARG A 53 11.96 15.73 17.94
N ALA A 54 12.83 16.44 18.64
CA ALA A 54 12.94 16.33 20.09
C ALA A 54 11.65 16.80 20.80
N LEU A 55 11.05 17.90 20.36
CA LEU A 55 9.75 18.37 20.83
C LEU A 55 8.66 17.31 20.56
N ALA A 56 8.56 16.79 19.34
CA ALA A 56 7.60 15.75 19.00
C ALA A 56 7.74 14.51 19.91
N SER A 57 8.97 14.05 20.15
CA SER A 57 9.23 12.93 21.06
C SER A 57 8.76 13.22 22.49
N LYS A 58 9.02 14.42 23.02
CA LYS A 58 8.54 14.84 24.35
C LYS A 58 7.00 14.84 24.42
N LEU A 59 6.34 15.42 23.42
CA LEU A 59 4.88 15.49 23.34
C LEU A 59 4.25 14.09 23.25
N LEU A 60 4.84 13.16 22.48
CA LEU A 60 4.37 11.77 22.39
C LEU A 60 4.50 11.02 23.71
N VAL A 61 5.62 11.21 24.42
CA VAL A 61 5.83 10.63 25.75
C VAL A 61 4.81 11.17 26.74
N GLN A 62 4.54 12.48 26.72
CA GLN A 62 3.53 13.08 27.58
C GLN A 62 2.12 12.58 27.22
N ALA A 63 1.77 12.50 25.94
CA ALA A 63 0.50 11.97 25.47
C ALA A 63 0.26 10.50 25.88
N GLY A 64 1.33 9.72 26.08
CA GLY A 64 1.26 8.35 26.61
C GLY A 64 0.92 8.27 28.09
N LYS A 65 1.18 9.33 28.86
CA LYS A 65 0.90 9.43 30.30
C LYS A 65 -0.40 10.18 30.59
N GLU A 66 -0.83 11.00 29.65
CA GLU A 66 -1.99 11.87 29.79
C GLU A 66 -3.31 11.09 29.88
N GLN A 67 -4.12 11.42 30.88
CA GLN A 67 -5.42 10.78 31.12
C GLN A 67 -6.56 11.63 30.56
N ASP A 68 -6.41 12.96 30.60
CA ASP A 68 -7.39 13.85 30.01
C ASP A 68 -7.41 13.69 28.48
N LYS A 69 -8.57 13.29 27.94
CA LYS A 69 -8.71 12.99 26.51
C LYS A 69 -8.55 14.22 25.63
N VAL A 70 -8.91 15.40 26.14
CA VAL A 70 -8.71 16.66 25.41
C VAL A 70 -7.22 16.95 25.26
N THR A 71 -6.50 16.99 26.37
CA THR A 71 -5.05 17.24 26.39
C THR A 71 -4.30 16.17 25.63
N GLN A 72 -4.67 14.89 25.77
CA GLN A 72 -4.07 13.79 25.02
C GLN A 72 -4.23 13.99 23.50
N PHE A 73 -5.42 14.35 23.04
CA PHE A 73 -5.67 14.61 21.62
C PHE A 73 -4.83 15.77 21.10
N VAL A 74 -4.72 16.86 21.84
CA VAL A 74 -3.95 18.05 21.42
C VAL A 74 -2.45 17.76 21.42
N LEU A 75 -1.92 17.06 22.43
CA LEU A 75 -0.52 16.63 22.46
C LEU A 75 -0.15 15.78 21.24
N LEU A 76 -1.04 14.88 20.83
CA LEU A 76 -0.82 14.06 19.63
C LEU A 76 -0.83 14.91 18.35
N ASN A 77 -1.76 15.85 18.21
CA ASN A 77 -1.78 16.75 17.04
C ASN A 77 -0.53 17.64 16.98
N GLU A 78 -0.12 18.22 18.11
CA GLU A 78 1.11 19.01 18.18
C GLU A 78 2.35 18.15 17.88
N ALA A 79 2.36 16.88 18.31
CA ALA A 79 3.43 15.95 17.94
C ALA A 79 3.45 15.65 16.43
N VAL A 80 2.30 15.50 15.78
CA VAL A 80 2.21 15.35 14.30
C VAL A 80 2.85 16.55 13.62
N THR A 81 2.46 17.77 14.00
CA THR A 81 3.03 19.01 13.44
C THR A 81 4.53 19.10 13.68
N ALA A 82 4.99 18.91 14.91
CA ALA A 82 6.41 18.99 15.25
C ALA A 82 7.25 17.90 14.54
N SER A 83 6.74 16.68 14.40
CA SER A 83 7.40 15.62 13.62
C SER A 83 7.51 16.00 12.14
N SER A 84 6.45 16.51 11.53
CA SER A 84 6.44 16.94 10.13
C SER A 84 7.39 18.11 9.87
N GLU A 85 7.39 19.14 10.72
CA GLU A 85 8.33 20.26 10.66
C GLU A 85 9.78 19.80 10.88
N GLY A 86 9.96 18.73 11.66
CA GLY A 86 11.23 18.04 11.84
C GLY A 86 11.64 17.15 10.67
N GLY A 87 10.82 17.01 9.63
CA GLY A 87 11.09 16.12 8.49
C GLY A 87 10.93 14.62 8.80
N ASP A 88 10.21 14.27 9.88
CA ASP A 88 9.93 12.90 10.30
C ASP A 88 8.48 12.49 10.01
N LEU A 89 8.18 12.25 8.73
CA LEU A 89 6.84 11.83 8.29
C LEU A 89 6.42 10.47 8.85
N ALA A 90 7.37 9.57 9.15
CA ALA A 90 7.05 8.26 9.68
C ALA A 90 6.42 8.38 11.08
N THR A 91 7.01 9.22 11.94
CA THR A 91 6.43 9.50 13.27
C THR A 91 5.14 10.29 13.15
N ALA A 92 5.06 11.27 12.24
CA ALA A 92 3.83 12.04 12.03
C ALA A 92 2.65 11.12 11.63
N PHE A 93 2.83 10.27 10.62
CA PHE A 93 1.74 9.41 10.11
C PHE A 93 1.34 8.32 11.10
N SER A 94 2.31 7.68 11.77
CA SER A 94 1.97 6.71 12.84
C SER A 94 1.23 7.35 14.01
N THR A 95 1.51 8.63 14.30
CA THR A 95 0.77 9.40 15.29
C THR A 95 -0.65 9.73 14.81
N VAL A 96 -0.83 10.08 13.53
CA VAL A 96 -2.16 10.24 12.92
C VAL A 96 -2.96 8.93 13.02
N ASP A 97 -2.35 7.78 12.72
CA ASP A 97 -3.03 6.49 12.83
C ASP A 97 -3.40 6.17 14.29
N ARG A 98 -2.57 6.57 15.27
CA ARG A 98 -2.90 6.50 16.71
C ARG A 98 -4.08 7.41 17.07
N ILE A 99 -4.16 8.61 16.51
CA ILE A 99 -5.31 9.52 16.67
C ILE A 99 -6.58 8.84 16.11
N CYS A 100 -6.55 8.39 14.85
CA CYS A 100 -7.70 7.74 14.20
C CYS A 100 -8.10 6.40 14.84
N SER A 101 -7.20 5.77 15.62
CA SER A 101 -7.52 4.58 16.39
C SER A 101 -8.36 4.87 17.65
N SER A 102 -8.26 6.08 18.18
CA SER A 102 -8.90 6.48 19.46
C SER A 102 -10.03 7.51 19.27
N TRP A 103 -9.99 8.30 18.19
CA TRP A 103 -10.98 9.32 17.87
C TRP A 103 -11.59 9.10 16.49
N LEU A 104 -12.84 9.53 16.31
CA LEU A 104 -13.52 9.63 15.02
C LEU A 104 -12.98 10.84 14.21
N ALA A 105 -11.69 10.79 13.90
CA ALA A 105 -10.97 11.82 13.16
C ALA A 105 -10.75 11.40 11.70
N ASN A 106 -10.74 12.38 10.79
CA ASN A 106 -10.48 12.13 9.39
C ASN A 106 -8.97 11.91 9.12
N ASN A 107 -8.59 10.68 8.75
CA ASN A 107 -7.19 10.30 8.52
C ASN A 107 -6.57 11.09 7.36
N PHE A 108 -7.32 11.28 6.28
CA PHE A 108 -6.89 12.02 5.10
C PHE A 108 -6.55 13.48 5.44
N ASP A 109 -7.45 14.18 6.13
CA ASP A 109 -7.27 15.59 6.47
C ASP A 109 -6.06 15.77 7.38
N LEU A 110 -5.88 14.91 8.39
CA LEU A 110 -4.73 14.95 9.29
C LEU A 110 -3.40 14.68 8.57
N LYS A 111 -3.34 13.68 7.67
CA LYS A 111 -2.14 13.41 6.85
C LYS A 111 -1.86 14.54 5.86
N SER A 112 -2.90 15.16 5.30
CA SER A 112 -2.78 16.31 4.42
C SER A 112 -2.16 17.51 5.14
N SER A 113 -2.68 17.88 6.33
CA SER A 113 -2.10 18.94 7.16
C SER A 113 -0.67 18.63 7.60
N ALA A 114 -0.37 17.36 7.92
CA ALA A 114 0.99 16.94 8.24
C ALA A 114 1.96 17.12 7.06
N LEU A 115 1.51 16.88 5.83
CA LEU A 115 2.33 17.09 4.62
C LEU A 115 2.46 18.57 4.24
N GLU A 116 1.46 19.40 4.53
CA GLU A 116 1.52 20.85 4.27
C GLU A 116 2.64 21.54 5.07
N VAL A 117 2.83 21.14 6.33
CA VAL A 117 3.88 21.69 7.20
C VAL A 117 5.19 20.91 7.13
N PHE A 118 5.27 19.88 6.28
CA PHE A 118 6.46 19.06 6.15
C PHE A 118 7.65 19.84 5.59
N VAL A 119 8.78 19.77 6.29
CA VAL A 119 10.03 20.38 5.87
C VAL A 119 11.07 19.29 5.59
N PRO A 120 11.47 19.07 4.32
CA PRO A 120 12.54 18.13 4.02
C PRO A 120 13.89 18.65 4.54
N SER A 121 14.79 17.73 4.84
CA SER A 121 16.17 18.02 5.22
C SER A 121 16.89 18.80 4.13
N LYS A 122 17.86 19.64 4.51
CA LYS A 122 18.71 20.40 3.55
C LYS A 122 19.43 19.49 2.55
N LYS A 123 19.81 18.28 2.97
CA LYS A 123 20.44 17.24 2.15
C LYS A 123 19.65 15.94 2.33
N PRO A 124 18.48 15.82 1.69
CA PRO A 124 17.59 14.71 1.93
C PRO A 124 18.25 13.41 1.45
N GLY A 125 18.36 12.45 2.36
CA GLY A 125 18.87 11.12 2.07
C GLY A 125 17.90 10.35 1.17
N PHE A 126 18.34 9.20 0.65
CA PHE A 126 17.51 8.39 -0.23
C PHE A 126 16.18 7.96 0.40
N LEU A 127 16.20 7.48 1.64
CA LEU A 127 14.98 7.02 2.33
C LEU A 127 13.99 8.15 2.58
N GLU A 128 14.47 9.34 2.95
CA GLU A 128 13.60 10.50 3.12
C GLU A 128 12.88 10.83 1.81
N LYS A 129 13.60 10.81 0.68
CA LYS A 129 12.98 11.03 -0.65
C LYS A 129 11.92 9.99 -0.95
N GLU A 130 12.19 8.71 -0.69
CA GLU A 130 11.27 7.61 -0.97
C GLU A 130 10.02 7.67 -0.07
N ILE A 131 10.20 7.85 1.24
CA ILE A 131 9.11 7.98 2.21
C ILE A 131 8.23 9.17 1.87
N THR A 132 8.84 10.32 1.57
CA THR A 132 8.09 11.53 1.20
C THR A 132 7.32 11.32 -0.11
N ALA A 133 7.97 10.73 -1.12
CA ALA A 133 7.33 10.47 -2.39
C ALA A 133 6.10 9.57 -2.24
N ARG A 134 6.24 8.45 -1.52
CA ARG A 134 5.14 7.54 -1.23
C ARG A 134 4.01 8.21 -0.46
N ALA A 135 4.34 8.95 0.61
CA ALA A 135 3.35 9.64 1.43
C ALA A 135 2.45 10.57 0.60
N TYR A 136 3.04 11.33 -0.32
CA TYR A 136 2.27 12.18 -1.23
C TYR A 136 1.46 11.39 -2.27
N LEU A 137 2.07 10.38 -2.90
CA LEU A 137 1.39 9.58 -3.93
C LEU A 137 0.20 8.81 -3.36
N GLU A 138 0.37 8.18 -2.21
CA GLU A 138 -0.67 7.46 -1.49
C GLU A 138 -1.82 8.41 -1.11
N LEU A 139 -1.52 9.59 -0.57
CA LEU A 139 -2.55 10.55 -0.21
C LEU A 139 -3.31 11.07 -1.45
N VAL A 140 -2.63 11.31 -2.56
CA VAL A 140 -3.30 11.69 -3.83
C VAL A 140 -4.22 10.56 -4.31
N ASP A 141 -3.77 9.31 -4.24
CA ASP A 141 -4.59 8.15 -4.62
C ASP A 141 -5.80 7.97 -3.71
N THR A 142 -5.65 8.15 -2.39
CA THR A 142 -6.76 8.17 -1.44
C THR A 142 -7.76 9.26 -1.78
N ALA A 143 -7.30 10.49 -2.08
CA ALA A 143 -8.19 11.57 -2.47
C ALA A 143 -8.98 11.25 -3.75
N ILE A 144 -8.34 10.62 -4.74
CA ILE A 144 -9.02 10.20 -5.98
C ILE A 144 -10.03 9.09 -5.69
N ALA A 145 -9.66 8.10 -4.87
CA ALA A 145 -10.54 6.99 -4.49
C ALA A 145 -11.79 7.49 -3.75
N GLU A 146 -11.65 8.47 -2.85
CA GLU A 146 -12.72 9.08 -2.06
C GLU A 146 -13.48 10.22 -2.78
N ASP A 147 -13.31 10.39 -4.09
CA ASP A 147 -13.93 11.45 -4.90
C ASP A 147 -13.58 12.89 -4.44
N ARG A 148 -12.51 13.05 -3.64
CA ARG A 148 -11.96 14.34 -3.20
C ARG A 148 -11.03 14.94 -4.25
N TYR A 149 -11.45 15.02 -5.50
CA TYR A 149 -10.57 15.37 -6.63
C TYR A 149 -9.89 16.73 -6.48
N LYS A 150 -10.59 17.74 -5.94
CA LYS A 150 -10.01 19.05 -5.65
C LYS A 150 -8.90 18.97 -4.59
N ALA A 151 -9.08 18.14 -3.56
CA ALA A 151 -8.04 17.90 -2.57
C ALA A 151 -6.84 17.15 -3.18
N ALA A 152 -7.08 16.17 -4.07
CA ALA A 152 -6.02 15.49 -4.82
C ALA A 152 -5.16 16.48 -5.62
N VAL A 153 -5.79 17.48 -6.26
CA VAL A 153 -5.09 18.56 -6.96
C VAL A 153 -4.27 19.40 -5.98
N THR A 154 -4.85 19.86 -4.87
CA THR A 154 -4.13 20.66 -3.85
C THR A 154 -2.92 19.92 -3.27
N VAL A 155 -3.09 18.66 -2.89
CA VAL A 155 -2.00 17.82 -2.36
C VAL A 155 -0.92 17.63 -3.43
N SER A 156 -1.29 17.38 -4.69
CA SER A 156 -0.33 17.27 -5.80
C SER A 156 0.46 18.56 -6.02
N ASP A 157 -0.17 19.73 -5.89
CA ASP A 157 0.47 21.04 -6.05
C ASP A 157 1.50 21.29 -4.95
N GLY A 158 1.17 20.94 -3.71
CA GLY A 158 2.13 20.94 -2.59
C GLY A 158 3.29 19.96 -2.83
N ALA A 159 2.96 18.73 -3.25
CA ALA A 159 3.92 17.67 -3.53
C ALA A 159 4.94 18.07 -4.61
N LEU A 160 4.51 18.76 -5.66
CA LEU A 160 5.41 19.23 -6.73
C LEU A 160 6.45 20.24 -6.23
N LYS A 161 6.08 21.12 -5.28
CA LYS A 161 7.03 22.04 -4.63
C LYS A 161 8.07 21.30 -3.79
N ILE A 162 7.66 20.21 -3.13
CA ILE A 162 8.57 19.35 -2.36
C ILE A 162 9.45 18.52 -3.29
N ALA A 163 8.92 17.98 -4.38
CA ALA A 163 9.65 17.17 -5.36
C ALA A 163 10.85 17.93 -5.95
N ASP A 164 10.71 19.24 -6.16
CA ASP A 164 11.79 20.12 -6.60
C ASP A 164 12.93 20.21 -5.58
N LYS A 165 12.60 20.30 -4.28
CA LYS A 165 13.60 20.28 -3.19
C LYS A 165 14.28 18.92 -3.05
N LEU A 166 13.54 17.84 -3.30
CA LEU A 166 14.07 16.47 -3.19
C LEU A 166 14.93 16.05 -4.40
N GLY A 167 14.82 16.73 -5.53
CA GLY A 167 15.52 16.38 -6.78
C GLY A 167 15.05 15.04 -7.39
N GLY A 168 13.82 14.62 -7.11
CA GLY A 168 13.26 13.33 -7.53
C GLY A 168 12.57 13.41 -8.89
N ARG A 169 13.30 13.23 -10.01
CA ARG A 169 12.73 13.33 -11.37
C ARG A 169 11.55 12.38 -11.62
N MET A 170 11.65 11.13 -11.17
CA MET A 170 10.59 10.12 -11.37
C MET A 170 9.34 10.45 -10.55
N PHE A 171 9.51 10.77 -9.27
CA PHE A 171 8.44 11.24 -8.39
C PHE A 171 7.71 12.45 -8.98
N LYS A 172 8.46 13.43 -9.51
CA LYS A 172 7.87 14.60 -10.17
C LYS A 172 7.07 14.26 -11.42
N ALA A 173 7.51 13.29 -12.21
CA ALA A 173 6.78 12.85 -13.41
C ALA A 173 5.46 12.19 -13.03
N GLU A 174 5.50 11.23 -12.11
CA GLU A 174 4.31 10.52 -11.63
C GLU A 174 3.28 11.45 -10.99
N LEU A 175 3.74 12.41 -10.16
CA LEU A 175 2.86 13.44 -9.60
C LEU A 175 2.18 14.30 -10.66
N LYS A 176 2.85 14.62 -11.77
CA LYS A 176 2.24 15.39 -12.86
C LYS A 176 1.12 14.60 -13.53
N ASP A 177 1.33 13.31 -13.75
CA ASP A 177 0.33 12.43 -14.35
C ASP A 177 -0.89 12.29 -13.43
N LYS A 178 -0.68 12.05 -12.13
CA LYS A 178 -1.76 11.98 -11.13
C LYS A 178 -2.48 13.32 -10.97
N ARG A 179 -1.77 14.45 -10.97
CA ARG A 179 -2.39 15.80 -10.95
C ARG A 179 -3.26 16.05 -12.17
N ALA A 180 -2.80 15.65 -13.36
CA ALA A 180 -3.57 15.80 -14.59
C ALA A 180 -4.85 14.94 -14.54
N LEU A 181 -4.73 13.69 -14.08
CA LEU A 181 -5.88 12.82 -13.83
C LEU A 181 -6.86 13.45 -12.84
N ALA A 182 -6.39 13.92 -11.69
CA ALA A 182 -7.22 14.54 -10.65
C ALA A 182 -7.95 15.80 -11.16
N ARG A 183 -7.32 16.62 -12.01
CA ARG A 183 -7.97 17.78 -12.64
C ARG A 183 -9.09 17.38 -13.59
N MET A 184 -8.81 16.43 -14.48
CA MET A 184 -9.82 15.90 -15.39
C MET A 184 -11.02 15.33 -14.62
N LEU A 185 -10.77 14.58 -13.55
CA LEU A 185 -11.82 14.04 -12.69
C LEU A 185 -12.59 15.14 -11.95
N ALA A 186 -11.91 16.17 -11.44
CA ALA A 186 -12.57 17.29 -10.77
C ALA A 186 -13.52 18.05 -11.70
N GLU A 187 -13.08 18.35 -12.93
CA GLU A 187 -13.90 19.03 -13.93
C GLU A 187 -15.11 18.17 -14.33
N ALA A 188 -14.88 16.89 -14.63
CA ALA A 188 -15.95 15.97 -14.99
C ALA A 188 -16.96 15.75 -13.85
N PHE A 189 -16.48 15.67 -12.60
CA PHE A 189 -17.34 15.52 -11.43
C PHE A 189 -18.15 16.78 -11.11
N ASP A 190 -17.53 17.97 -11.20
CA ASP A 190 -18.24 19.24 -11.05
C ASP A 190 -19.35 19.39 -12.11
N GLY A 191 -19.12 18.86 -13.32
CA GLY A 191 -20.10 18.82 -14.41
C GLY A 191 -21.34 17.96 -14.13
N LEU A 192 -21.29 17.06 -13.13
CA LEU A 192 -22.41 16.18 -12.74
C LEU A 192 -23.33 16.80 -11.68
N ARG A 193 -23.09 18.04 -11.27
CA ARG A 193 -23.82 18.67 -10.16
C ARG A 193 -25.34 18.65 -10.37
N SER A 194 -25.82 18.94 -11.58
CA SER A 194 -27.27 18.93 -11.86
C SER A 194 -27.86 17.52 -11.83
N GLN A 195 -27.12 16.51 -12.27
CA GLN A 195 -27.55 15.10 -12.22
C GLN A 195 -27.62 14.61 -10.78
N TYR A 196 -26.66 14.96 -9.92
CA TYR A 196 -26.75 14.64 -8.49
C TYR A 196 -27.93 15.32 -7.82
N LEU A 197 -28.21 16.59 -8.14
CA LEU A 197 -29.40 17.28 -7.64
C LEU A 197 -30.69 16.59 -8.11
N LEU A 198 -30.74 16.15 -9.37
CA LEU A 198 -31.90 15.41 -9.88
C LEU A 198 -32.06 14.05 -9.19
N LEU A 199 -30.98 13.33 -8.93
CA LEU A 199 -31.02 12.03 -8.24
C LEU A 199 -31.38 12.13 -6.76
N LEU A 200 -31.25 13.30 -6.14
CA LEU A 200 -31.78 13.55 -4.80
C LEU A 200 -33.31 13.52 -4.78
N ASP A 201 -33.93 14.14 -5.79
CA ASP A 201 -35.38 14.26 -5.89
C ASP A 201 -36.01 13.03 -6.59
N ASN A 202 -35.34 12.50 -7.61
CA ASN A 202 -35.73 11.33 -8.38
C ASN A 202 -34.58 10.31 -8.49
N PRO A 203 -34.40 9.42 -7.49
CA PRO A 203 -33.31 8.45 -7.45
C PRO A 203 -33.29 7.43 -8.59
N ASP A 204 -34.38 7.31 -9.34
CA ASP A 204 -34.56 6.35 -10.44
C ASP A 204 -34.54 7.03 -11.82
N ASP A 205 -34.17 8.31 -11.90
CA ASP A 205 -33.99 9.00 -13.17
C ASP A 205 -32.93 8.30 -14.04
N GLU A 206 -33.35 7.69 -15.14
CA GLU A 206 -32.49 6.86 -15.98
C GLU A 206 -31.34 7.66 -16.61
N ALA A 207 -31.59 8.90 -17.03
CA ALA A 207 -30.62 9.74 -17.72
C ALA A 207 -29.53 10.23 -16.75
N ALA A 208 -29.91 10.64 -15.54
CA ALA A 208 -28.97 11.05 -14.51
C ALA A 208 -28.14 9.87 -13.99
N ASN A 209 -28.77 8.71 -13.77
CA ASN A 209 -28.08 7.47 -13.40
C ASN A 209 -27.08 7.03 -14.49
N LEU A 210 -27.45 7.11 -15.77
CA LEU A 210 -26.54 6.82 -16.87
C LEU A 210 -25.33 7.78 -16.89
N ALA A 211 -25.58 9.09 -16.70
CA ALA A 211 -24.51 10.09 -16.69
C ALA A 211 -23.51 9.89 -15.54
N VAL A 212 -24.00 9.70 -14.31
CA VAL A 212 -23.15 9.46 -13.13
C VAL A 212 -22.43 8.11 -13.24
N GLY A 213 -23.14 7.07 -13.67
CA GLY A 213 -22.58 5.74 -13.91
C GLY A 213 -21.45 5.75 -14.93
N ASN A 214 -21.63 6.45 -16.06
CA ASN A 214 -20.58 6.57 -17.09
C ASN A 214 -19.35 7.34 -16.59
N PHE A 215 -19.52 8.34 -15.73
CA PHE A 215 -18.37 8.99 -15.10
C PHE A 215 -17.54 8.00 -14.29
N TYR A 216 -18.17 7.22 -13.40
CA TYR A 216 -17.46 6.23 -12.60
C TYR A 216 -16.85 5.13 -13.48
N ALA A 217 -17.61 4.58 -14.42
CA ALA A 217 -17.14 3.50 -15.27
C ALA A 217 -16.04 3.93 -16.23
N GLU A 218 -16.12 5.10 -16.86
CA GLU A 218 -15.21 5.50 -17.94
C GLU A 218 -14.12 6.48 -17.52
N LYS A 219 -14.47 7.48 -16.69
CA LYS A 219 -13.55 8.54 -16.28
C LYS A 219 -12.75 8.12 -15.07
N LYS A 220 -13.42 7.77 -13.96
CA LYS A 220 -12.77 7.27 -12.73
C LYS A 220 -12.22 5.86 -12.93
N ARG A 221 -12.81 5.10 -13.85
CA ARG A 221 -12.51 3.68 -14.12
C ARG A 221 -12.73 2.79 -12.91
N ASP A 222 -13.79 3.07 -12.18
CA ASP A 222 -14.24 2.33 -11.02
C ASP A 222 -15.61 1.71 -11.33
N PRO A 223 -15.63 0.49 -11.92
CA PRO A 223 -16.89 -0.18 -12.24
C PRO A 223 -17.72 -0.52 -10.99
N GLY A 224 -17.08 -0.67 -9.82
CA GLY A 224 -17.80 -0.93 -8.56
C GLY A 224 -18.61 0.29 -8.12
N ALA A 225 -18.02 1.48 -8.15
CA ALA A 225 -18.74 2.73 -7.87
C ALA A 225 -19.79 3.05 -8.95
N ALA A 226 -19.59 2.61 -10.18
CA ALA A 226 -20.54 2.81 -11.28
C ALA A 226 -21.79 1.92 -11.16
N ALA A 227 -21.66 0.71 -10.61
CA ALA A 227 -22.69 -0.32 -10.67
C ALA A 227 -24.06 0.11 -10.10
N PRO A 228 -24.17 0.78 -8.94
CA PRO A 228 -25.46 1.22 -8.40
C PRO A 228 -26.23 2.16 -9.34
N PHE A 229 -25.52 3.00 -10.08
CA PHE A 229 -26.12 3.95 -11.03
C PHE A 229 -26.46 3.24 -12.35
N LEU A 230 -25.51 2.49 -12.92
CA LEU A 230 -25.71 1.80 -14.19
C LEU A 230 -26.75 0.67 -14.12
N ALA A 231 -26.98 0.08 -12.94
CA ALA A 231 -28.05 -0.89 -12.74
C ALA A 231 -29.45 -0.30 -13.01
N LYS A 232 -29.60 1.03 -12.80
CA LYS A 232 -30.83 1.81 -13.02
C LYS A 232 -30.84 2.54 -14.37
N ALA A 233 -29.80 2.40 -15.16
CA ALA A 233 -29.71 2.96 -16.51
C ALA A 233 -30.30 1.99 -17.55
N PRO A 234 -30.55 2.46 -18.79
CA PRO A 234 -31.08 1.62 -19.87
C PRO A 234 -30.29 0.32 -20.08
N LEU A 235 -31.00 -0.74 -20.44
CA LEU A 235 -30.46 -2.10 -20.59
C LEU A 235 -29.37 -2.15 -21.69
N ASN A 236 -28.15 -2.43 -21.27
CA ASN A 236 -27.00 -2.80 -22.11
C ASN A 236 -26.10 -3.75 -21.30
N SER A 237 -25.07 -4.32 -21.93
CA SER A 237 -24.18 -5.29 -21.28
C SER A 237 -23.49 -4.75 -20.02
N LEU A 238 -23.16 -3.45 -19.99
CA LEU A 238 -22.58 -2.82 -18.80
C LEU A 238 -23.62 -2.67 -17.67
N GLY A 239 -24.87 -2.37 -18.02
CA GLY A 239 -25.99 -2.33 -17.07
C GLY A 239 -26.38 -3.72 -16.56
N GLU A 240 -26.26 -4.76 -17.38
CA GLU A 240 -26.47 -6.18 -16.99
C GLU A 240 -25.45 -6.60 -15.93
N ALA A 241 -24.16 -6.40 -16.22
CA ALA A 241 -23.10 -6.65 -15.25
C ALA A 241 -23.31 -5.84 -13.96
N SER A 242 -23.72 -4.57 -14.08
CA SER A 242 -24.00 -3.71 -12.93
C SER A 242 -25.20 -4.18 -12.10
N ARG A 243 -26.26 -4.70 -12.72
CA ARG A 243 -27.41 -5.29 -12.01
C ARG A 243 -27.02 -6.57 -11.27
N ALA A 244 -26.27 -7.46 -11.91
CA ALA A 244 -25.76 -8.67 -11.26
C ALA A 244 -24.87 -8.33 -10.05
N ASP A 245 -24.00 -7.34 -10.21
CA ASP A 245 -23.14 -6.79 -9.15
C ASP A 245 -23.92 -6.24 -7.95
N VAL A 246 -24.94 -5.40 -8.20
CA VAL A 246 -25.81 -4.85 -7.16
C VAL A 246 -26.65 -5.94 -6.48
N ALA A 247 -27.12 -6.94 -7.24
CA ALA A 247 -27.85 -8.08 -6.68
C ALA A 247 -26.94 -8.92 -5.77
N ALA A 248 -25.72 -9.22 -6.21
CA ALA A 248 -24.74 -9.98 -5.43
C ALA A 248 -24.32 -9.25 -4.14
N SER A 249 -24.02 -7.94 -4.23
CA SER A 249 -23.63 -7.12 -3.05
C SER A 249 -24.74 -7.00 -2.00
N SER A 250 -26.00 -7.01 -2.43
CA SER A 250 -27.17 -7.00 -1.53
C SER A 250 -27.59 -8.39 -1.04
N GLY A 251 -26.86 -9.45 -1.41
CA GLY A 251 -27.17 -10.84 -1.06
C GLY A 251 -28.42 -11.41 -1.75
N ARG A 252 -28.98 -10.68 -2.72
CA ARG A 252 -30.15 -11.09 -3.52
C ARG A 252 -29.80 -11.82 -4.81
N GLY A 253 -28.51 -11.86 -5.17
CA GLY A 253 -28.01 -12.49 -6.38
C GLY A 253 -26.73 -13.30 -6.13
N SER A 254 -26.22 -13.93 -7.19
CA SER A 254 -25.02 -14.77 -7.12
C SER A 254 -23.75 -13.97 -7.37
N ALA A 255 -22.77 -14.10 -6.46
CA ALA A 255 -21.42 -13.58 -6.68
C ALA A 255 -20.74 -14.25 -7.89
N PHE A 256 -21.08 -15.51 -8.20
CA PHE A 256 -20.54 -16.19 -9.37
C PHE A 256 -21.06 -15.54 -10.67
N GLU A 257 -22.37 -15.27 -10.74
CA GLU A 257 -22.99 -14.62 -11.92
C GLU A 257 -22.45 -13.21 -12.12
N ALA A 258 -22.32 -12.41 -11.05
CA ALA A 258 -21.67 -11.10 -11.14
C ALA A 258 -20.24 -11.21 -11.68
N GLY A 259 -19.49 -12.24 -11.26
CA GLY A 259 -18.16 -12.53 -11.80
C GLY A 259 -18.16 -12.85 -13.29
N GLU A 260 -19.10 -13.66 -13.76
CA GLU A 260 -19.24 -14.01 -15.19
C GLU A 260 -19.51 -12.78 -16.06
N GLU A 261 -20.47 -11.93 -15.68
CA GLU A 261 -20.83 -10.75 -16.46
C GLU A 261 -19.65 -9.78 -16.64
N TRP A 262 -18.91 -9.50 -15.56
CA TRP A 262 -17.72 -8.66 -15.62
C TRP A 262 -16.57 -9.31 -16.40
N ALA A 263 -16.45 -10.64 -16.31
CA ALA A 263 -15.44 -11.39 -17.04
C ALA A 263 -15.70 -11.36 -18.55
N ASP A 264 -16.95 -11.50 -18.98
CA ASP A 264 -17.33 -11.45 -20.39
C ASP A 264 -17.07 -10.06 -20.97
N LEU A 265 -17.41 -8.99 -20.25
CA LEU A 265 -17.05 -7.62 -20.64
C LEU A 265 -15.53 -7.43 -20.84
N TYR A 266 -14.70 -8.09 -20.03
CA TYR A 266 -13.24 -8.05 -20.17
C TYR A 266 -12.73 -8.92 -21.34
N LEU A 267 -13.25 -10.13 -21.48
CA LEU A 267 -12.77 -11.13 -22.43
C LEU A 267 -13.26 -10.84 -23.85
N ASP A 268 -14.48 -10.37 -24.02
CA ASP A 268 -15.09 -10.08 -25.32
C ASP A 268 -14.84 -8.64 -25.78
N GLY A 269 -14.38 -7.77 -24.87
CA GLY A 269 -14.05 -6.39 -25.16
C GLY A 269 -12.93 -6.24 -26.19
N LYS A 270 -13.17 -5.45 -27.26
CA LYS A 270 -12.17 -5.09 -28.28
C LYS A 270 -10.90 -4.46 -27.68
N LYS A 271 -11.06 -3.69 -26.60
CA LYS A 271 -9.98 -3.13 -25.82
C LYS A 271 -10.05 -3.73 -24.42
N LYS A 272 -8.97 -4.38 -23.99
CA LYS A 272 -8.87 -4.91 -22.63
C LYS A 272 -8.91 -3.78 -21.62
N ARG A 273 -9.89 -3.84 -20.72
CA ARG A 273 -10.11 -2.89 -19.63
C ARG A 273 -9.77 -3.59 -18.31
N PRO A 274 -8.59 -3.35 -17.72
CA PRO A 274 -8.15 -4.07 -16.52
C PRO A 274 -9.09 -3.87 -15.33
N GLU A 275 -9.88 -2.80 -15.33
CA GLU A 275 -10.80 -2.52 -14.22
C GLU A 275 -12.00 -3.49 -14.23
N PHE A 276 -12.43 -3.97 -15.40
CA PHE A 276 -13.45 -5.02 -15.52
C PHE A 276 -12.90 -6.39 -15.11
N ARG A 277 -11.65 -6.68 -15.48
CA ARG A 277 -10.91 -7.84 -15.00
C ARG A 277 -10.88 -7.87 -13.47
N ASP A 278 -10.47 -6.77 -12.86
CA ASP A 278 -10.30 -6.68 -11.41
C ASP A 278 -11.66 -6.81 -10.68
N ARG A 279 -12.73 -6.26 -11.26
CA ARG A 279 -14.08 -6.42 -10.71
C ARG A 279 -14.60 -7.85 -10.82
N ALA A 280 -14.34 -8.54 -11.92
CA ALA A 280 -14.66 -9.96 -12.06
C ALA A 280 -13.91 -10.81 -11.01
N LEU A 281 -12.63 -10.54 -10.81
CA LEU A 281 -11.81 -11.25 -9.81
C LEU A 281 -12.30 -11.04 -8.38
N TYR A 282 -12.74 -9.83 -8.04
CA TYR A 282 -13.40 -9.56 -6.74
C TYR A 282 -14.60 -10.48 -6.52
N TRP A 283 -15.50 -10.56 -7.51
CA TRP A 283 -16.70 -11.38 -7.39
C TRP A 283 -16.41 -12.89 -7.38
N TYR A 284 -15.44 -13.37 -8.15
CA TYR A 284 -15.00 -14.76 -8.04
C TYR A 284 -14.38 -15.08 -6.69
N GLN A 285 -13.66 -14.15 -6.05
CA GLN A 285 -13.15 -14.38 -4.69
C GLN A 285 -14.30 -14.59 -3.70
N GLU A 286 -15.33 -13.75 -3.75
CA GLU A 286 -16.54 -13.90 -2.93
C GLU A 286 -17.29 -15.20 -3.23
N ALA A 287 -17.41 -15.58 -4.51
CA ALA A 287 -18.05 -16.83 -4.93
C ALA A 287 -17.25 -18.06 -4.47
N LEU A 288 -15.92 -18.04 -4.58
CA LEU A 288 -15.05 -19.16 -4.18
C LEU A 288 -15.04 -19.42 -2.68
N ALA A 289 -15.37 -18.43 -1.86
CA ALA A 289 -15.52 -18.60 -0.42
C ALA A 289 -16.74 -19.46 -0.05
N LYS A 290 -17.76 -19.50 -0.92
CA LYS A 290 -19.07 -20.13 -0.65
C LYS A 290 -19.39 -21.31 -1.59
N SER A 291 -18.70 -21.42 -2.72
CA SER A 291 -18.96 -22.42 -3.75
C SER A 291 -18.26 -23.77 -3.51
N THR A 292 -18.92 -24.84 -3.96
CA THR A 292 -18.38 -26.21 -4.00
C THR A 292 -18.62 -26.85 -5.37
N GLY A 293 -18.05 -28.04 -5.61
CA GLY A 293 -18.32 -28.82 -6.82
C GLY A 293 -17.97 -28.11 -8.14
N LEU A 294 -18.91 -28.17 -9.10
CA LEU A 294 -18.70 -27.67 -10.47
C LEU A 294 -18.62 -26.14 -10.54
N GLU A 295 -19.38 -25.41 -9.74
CA GLU A 295 -19.33 -23.94 -9.72
C GLU A 295 -17.94 -23.45 -9.28
N ARG A 296 -17.38 -24.05 -8.21
CA ARG A 296 -16.01 -23.77 -7.79
C ARG A 296 -15.00 -24.07 -8.90
N THR A 297 -15.19 -25.18 -9.60
CA THR A 297 -14.30 -25.59 -10.71
C THR A 297 -14.35 -24.58 -11.85
N ARG A 298 -15.54 -24.12 -12.23
CA ARG A 298 -15.74 -23.09 -13.27
C ARG A 298 -15.18 -21.74 -12.85
N ALA A 299 -15.43 -21.29 -11.63
CA ALA A 299 -14.87 -20.04 -11.10
C ALA A 299 -13.33 -20.06 -11.13
N LEU A 300 -12.70 -21.15 -10.69
CA LEU A 300 -11.24 -21.31 -10.78
C LEU A 300 -10.72 -21.31 -12.23
N GLN A 301 -11.47 -21.90 -13.17
CA GLN A 301 -11.11 -21.87 -14.58
C GLN A 301 -11.17 -20.44 -15.13
N ARG A 302 -12.25 -19.71 -14.85
CA ARG A 302 -12.44 -18.31 -15.30
C ARG A 302 -11.39 -17.38 -14.72
N VAL A 303 -11.08 -17.51 -13.43
CA VAL A 303 -9.97 -16.79 -12.80
C VAL A 303 -8.65 -17.02 -13.57
N ARG A 304 -8.36 -18.25 -14.02
CA ARG A 304 -7.15 -18.52 -14.82
C ARG A 304 -7.20 -17.87 -16.21
N GLU A 305 -8.35 -17.90 -16.88
CA GLU A 305 -8.55 -17.27 -18.19
C GLU A 305 -8.36 -15.73 -18.12
N ILE A 306 -8.92 -15.11 -17.08
CA ILE A 306 -8.96 -13.65 -16.88
C ILE A 306 -7.62 -13.10 -16.38
N ARG A 307 -6.97 -13.80 -15.46
CA ARG A 307 -5.67 -13.38 -14.92
C ARG A 307 -4.55 -13.46 -15.96
N GLY A 308 -4.75 -14.24 -17.02
CA GLY A 308 -3.75 -14.43 -18.06
C GLY A 308 -2.41 -14.88 -17.48
N ASP A 309 -1.32 -14.38 -18.07
CA ASP A 309 0.02 -14.51 -17.52
C ASP A 309 0.13 -13.66 -16.24
N ILE A 310 0.54 -14.28 -15.13
CA ILE A 310 0.76 -13.65 -13.82
C ILE A 310 1.64 -12.38 -13.90
N ARG A 311 2.41 -12.25 -14.99
CA ARG A 311 3.18 -11.07 -15.37
C ARG A 311 2.36 -9.79 -15.59
N GLU A 312 1.07 -9.89 -15.90
CA GLU A 312 0.18 -8.74 -16.09
C GLU A 312 -0.32 -8.15 -14.76
N LEU A 313 -0.08 -8.84 -13.64
CA LEU A 313 -0.48 -8.41 -12.29
C LEU A 313 0.72 -7.89 -11.47
N LEU A 314 1.85 -7.65 -12.12
CA LEU A 314 3.08 -7.27 -11.45
C LEU A 314 3.00 -5.85 -10.88
N ARG A 315 3.14 -5.74 -9.56
CA ARG A 315 3.43 -4.46 -8.92
C ARG A 315 4.94 -4.26 -8.75
N PRO A 316 5.44 -3.02 -8.79
CA PRO A 316 6.79 -2.76 -8.32
C PRO A 316 6.89 -3.09 -6.82
N LEU A 317 7.99 -3.70 -6.39
CA LEU A 317 8.29 -3.81 -4.95
C LEU A 317 8.85 -2.48 -4.43
N GLU A 318 8.35 -2.05 -3.28
CA GLU A 318 8.84 -0.87 -2.60
C GLU A 318 10.17 -1.16 -1.89
N VAL A 319 11.00 -0.15 -1.77
CA VAL A 319 12.29 -0.23 -1.08
C VAL A 319 12.13 -0.63 0.40
N SER A 320 11.05 -0.20 1.06
CA SER A 320 10.75 -0.58 2.44
C SER A 320 10.39 -2.05 2.61
N GLU A 321 10.03 -2.73 1.51
CA GLU A 321 9.83 -4.18 1.49
C GLU A 321 11.17 -4.92 1.36
N PHE A 322 12.30 -4.20 1.49
CA PHE A 322 13.62 -4.80 1.58
C PHE A 322 14.31 -4.51 2.91
N SER A 323 14.85 -5.56 3.50
CA SER A 323 15.81 -5.51 4.60
C SER A 323 17.16 -6.07 4.15
N ALA A 324 18.16 -5.98 5.03
CA ALA A 324 19.44 -6.61 4.74
C ALA A 324 19.94 -7.45 5.92
N LEU A 325 20.62 -8.53 5.58
CA LEU A 325 21.44 -9.31 6.50
C LEU A 325 22.90 -9.09 6.15
N ILE A 326 23.68 -8.63 7.13
CA ILE A 326 25.12 -8.53 6.98
C ILE A 326 25.82 -9.30 8.10
N TRP A 327 27.03 -9.75 7.79
CA TRP A 327 27.93 -10.27 8.79
C TRP A 327 28.61 -9.12 9.52
N LYS A 328 28.39 -9.03 10.83
CA LYS A 328 28.98 -8.00 11.68
C LYS A 328 30.31 -8.51 12.26
N ASP A 329 31.36 -7.70 12.17
CA ASP A 329 32.64 -8.04 12.77
C ASP A 329 32.53 -8.10 14.30
N GLY A 330 33.02 -9.20 14.88
CA GLY A 330 33.05 -9.45 16.33
C GLY A 330 32.09 -10.54 16.83
N ASP A 331 30.90 -10.67 16.23
CA ASP A 331 29.79 -11.42 16.84
C ASP A 331 29.60 -12.87 16.33
N THR A 332 30.46 -13.37 15.43
CA THR A 332 30.35 -14.71 14.75
C THR A 332 28.96 -15.07 14.21
N ARG A 333 28.07 -14.10 14.03
CA ARG A 333 26.66 -14.30 13.64
C ARG A 333 26.22 -13.27 12.60
N TRP A 334 25.25 -13.66 11.77
CA TRP A 334 24.50 -12.73 10.94
C TRP A 334 23.63 -11.84 11.82
N SER A 335 23.46 -10.59 11.40
CA SER A 335 22.55 -9.66 12.07
C SER A 335 21.62 -9.00 11.05
N PRO A 336 20.30 -8.99 11.27
CA PRO A 336 19.39 -8.16 10.50
C PRO A 336 19.73 -6.70 10.78
N VAL A 337 19.90 -5.95 9.70
CA VAL A 337 20.08 -4.51 9.75
C VAL A 337 19.00 -3.86 8.92
N ARG A 338 18.53 -2.69 9.37
CA ARG A 338 17.67 -1.86 8.54
C ARG A 338 18.44 -1.51 7.27
N LEU A 339 17.76 -1.55 6.12
CA LEU A 339 18.38 -1.22 4.83
C LEU A 339 19.06 0.16 4.85
N SER A 340 18.54 1.09 5.66
CA SER A 340 19.14 2.40 5.93
C SER A 340 20.61 2.35 6.35
N ALA A 341 21.02 1.33 7.12
CA ALA A 341 22.38 1.18 7.60
C ALA A 341 23.39 0.85 6.48
N LEU A 342 22.91 0.50 5.29
CA LEU A 342 23.74 0.19 4.13
C LEU A 342 23.91 1.36 3.16
N ASN A 343 23.46 2.56 3.52
CA ASN A 343 23.51 3.76 2.68
C ASN A 343 23.05 3.52 1.23
N PRO A 344 21.85 2.95 1.02
CA PRO A 344 21.32 2.68 -0.31
C PRO A 344 21.21 3.97 -1.14
N VAL A 345 21.50 3.88 -2.44
CA VAL A 345 21.45 5.03 -3.37
C VAL A 345 20.61 4.67 -4.58
N ARG A 346 19.73 5.58 -5.02
CA ARG A 346 19.05 5.45 -6.31
C ARG A 346 19.94 5.98 -7.44
N LYS A 347 20.29 5.14 -8.41
CA LYS A 347 20.99 5.52 -9.65
C LYS A 347 20.10 5.23 -10.86
N GLY A 348 19.37 6.24 -11.32
CA GLY A 348 18.31 6.08 -12.33
C GLY A 348 17.15 5.28 -11.74
N SER A 349 16.77 4.18 -12.39
CA SER A 349 15.77 3.23 -11.86
C SER A 349 16.34 2.19 -10.90
N ASN A 350 17.66 2.18 -10.66
CA ASN A 350 18.32 1.17 -9.83
C ASN A 350 18.39 1.59 -8.35
N LEU A 351 18.03 0.68 -7.45
CA LEU A 351 18.48 0.64 -6.07
C LEU A 351 19.92 0.11 -6.02
N VAL A 352 20.83 0.84 -5.40
CA VAL A 352 22.25 0.47 -5.30
C VAL A 352 22.60 0.26 -3.84
N VAL A 353 23.07 -0.94 -3.50
CA VAL A 353 23.41 -1.35 -2.13
C VAL A 353 24.84 -1.86 -2.08
N GLY A 354 25.63 -1.34 -1.14
CA GLY A 354 26.99 -1.82 -0.88
C GLY A 354 27.04 -2.77 0.30
N ASN A 355 27.85 -3.82 0.21
CA ASN A 355 28.22 -4.61 1.38
C ASN A 355 29.54 -4.06 1.97
N PRO A 356 29.50 -3.44 3.16
CA PRO A 356 30.69 -2.89 3.81
C PRO A 356 31.58 -3.98 4.43
N SER A 357 31.06 -5.19 4.66
CA SER A 357 31.82 -6.30 5.23
C SER A 357 32.95 -6.74 4.31
N ASP A 358 34.12 -6.96 4.89
CA ASP A 358 35.28 -7.49 4.19
C ASP A 358 35.47 -9.00 4.34
N ARG A 359 34.80 -9.60 5.34
CA ARG A 359 34.85 -11.02 5.64
C ARG A 359 33.85 -11.84 4.85
N MET A 360 32.59 -11.42 4.82
CA MET A 360 31.49 -12.24 4.29
C MET A 360 30.63 -11.48 3.29
N PHE A 361 29.87 -12.23 2.50
CA PHE A 361 28.78 -11.67 1.69
C PHE A 361 27.67 -11.11 2.59
N GLY A 362 26.80 -10.29 2.02
CA GLY A 362 25.54 -9.82 2.61
C GLY A 362 24.35 -10.38 1.83
N TYR A 363 23.16 -10.20 2.35
CA TYR A 363 21.91 -10.49 1.66
C TYR A 363 21.02 -9.27 1.69
N LEU A 364 20.48 -8.90 0.52
CA LEU A 364 19.29 -8.08 0.43
C LEU A 364 18.09 -9.02 0.42
N LEU A 365 17.16 -8.84 1.34
CA LEU A 365 15.98 -9.68 1.48
C LEU A 365 14.75 -8.93 0.99
N CYS A 366 13.90 -9.61 0.22
CA CYS A 366 12.53 -9.18 0.02
C CYS A 366 11.72 -9.68 1.22
N ASP A 367 11.15 -8.77 2.00
CA ASP A 367 10.39 -9.06 3.22
C ASP A 367 8.92 -9.43 2.94
N VAL A 368 8.57 -9.67 1.68
CA VAL A 368 7.30 -10.29 1.33
C VAL A 368 7.39 -11.79 1.57
N ASP A 369 6.40 -12.33 2.30
CA ASP A 369 6.21 -13.79 2.48
C ASP A 369 6.03 -14.42 1.09
N VAL A 370 6.79 -15.47 0.75
CA VAL A 370 6.64 -16.20 -0.53
C VAL A 370 6.30 -17.68 -0.34
N ASP A 371 5.58 -18.00 0.73
CA ASP A 371 5.12 -19.38 1.02
C ASP A 371 4.17 -19.93 -0.07
N GLY A 372 3.33 -19.07 -0.66
CA GLY A 372 2.36 -19.40 -1.72
C GLY A 372 2.91 -19.27 -3.16
N ASP A 373 2.05 -19.47 -4.16
CA ASP A 373 2.40 -19.24 -5.57
C ASP A 373 2.71 -17.75 -5.80
N PHE A 374 3.82 -17.49 -6.49
CA PHE A 374 4.33 -16.14 -6.71
C PHE A 374 5.14 -16.04 -8.00
N TYR A 375 5.25 -14.82 -8.50
CA TYR A 375 6.14 -14.45 -9.58
C TYR A 375 6.96 -13.24 -9.19
N ALA A 376 8.28 -13.34 -9.28
CA ALA A 376 9.20 -12.25 -9.05
C ALA A 376 10.13 -12.10 -10.25
N ARG A 377 10.24 -10.89 -10.78
CA ARG A 377 11.18 -10.54 -11.85
C ARG A 377 11.98 -9.33 -11.43
N PHE A 378 13.29 -9.38 -11.60
CA PHE A 378 14.15 -8.24 -11.30
C PHE A 378 15.44 -8.30 -12.11
N THR A 379 16.05 -7.15 -12.33
CA THR A 379 17.38 -7.04 -12.89
C THR A 379 18.38 -6.76 -11.79
N VAL A 380 19.41 -7.58 -11.69
CA VAL A 380 20.50 -7.42 -10.72
C VAL A 380 21.85 -7.33 -11.42
N LYS A 381 22.73 -6.46 -10.95
CA LYS A 381 24.14 -6.38 -11.36
C LYS A 381 25.02 -6.42 -10.11
N GLY A 382 26.13 -7.17 -10.16
CA GLY A 382 27.10 -7.26 -9.06
C GLY A 382 26.82 -8.38 -8.06
N SER A 383 25.68 -9.08 -8.18
CA SER A 383 25.32 -10.18 -7.28
C SER A 383 25.97 -11.50 -7.69
N SER A 384 26.33 -12.32 -6.71
CA SER A 384 26.89 -13.67 -6.93
C SER A 384 25.87 -14.80 -6.83
N ALA A 385 24.68 -14.54 -6.30
CA ALA A 385 23.61 -15.53 -6.20
C ALA A 385 22.27 -14.88 -5.86
N VAL A 386 21.19 -15.52 -6.28
CA VAL A 386 19.81 -15.17 -5.94
C VAL A 386 19.06 -16.43 -5.54
N GLY A 387 18.03 -16.31 -4.72
CA GLY A 387 17.30 -17.49 -4.28
C GLY A 387 16.10 -17.20 -3.41
N VAL A 388 15.52 -18.28 -2.90
CA VAL A 388 14.49 -18.26 -1.86
C VAL A 388 15.07 -18.91 -0.61
N LEU A 389 14.92 -18.25 0.52
CA LEU A 389 15.33 -18.76 1.83
C LEU A 389 14.13 -18.98 2.73
N ARG A 390 14.24 -19.95 3.65
CA ARG A 390 13.29 -20.22 4.72
C ARG A 390 14.01 -20.19 6.06
N GLY A 391 13.52 -19.39 7.01
CA GLY A 391 14.00 -19.40 8.38
C GLY A 391 13.52 -20.65 9.11
N SER A 392 14.43 -21.51 9.58
CA SER A 392 14.06 -22.67 10.40
C SER A 392 14.92 -22.81 11.66
N GLY A 393 14.70 -21.95 12.65
CA GLY A 393 15.15 -22.09 14.05
C GLY A 393 16.67 -22.14 14.28
N ARG A 394 17.35 -23.16 13.76
CA ARG A 394 18.80 -23.39 13.85
C ARG A 394 19.53 -23.45 12.49
N SER A 395 18.81 -23.35 11.36
CA SER A 395 19.39 -23.36 10.01
C SER A 395 18.49 -22.64 9.01
N ILE A 396 19.08 -21.86 8.10
CA ILE A 396 18.36 -21.41 6.90
C ILE A 396 18.48 -22.52 5.87
N ARG A 397 17.34 -22.96 5.33
CA ARG A 397 17.30 -23.82 4.15
C ARG A 397 16.76 -23.01 2.99
N GLY A 398 17.27 -23.26 1.79
CA GLY A 398 16.86 -22.49 0.63
C GLY A 398 17.31 -23.12 -0.66
N LYS A 399 16.79 -22.57 -1.75
CA LYS A 399 17.20 -22.88 -3.12
C LYS A 399 17.80 -21.62 -3.74
N GLU A 400 18.96 -21.75 -4.35
CA GLU A 400 19.66 -20.65 -4.98
C GLU A 400 20.14 -20.97 -6.39
N VAL A 401 20.32 -19.92 -7.17
CA VAL A 401 21.01 -19.97 -8.46
C VAL A 401 22.22 -19.04 -8.40
N PRO A 402 23.43 -19.53 -8.74
CA PRO A 402 24.61 -18.68 -8.80
C PRO A 402 24.53 -17.72 -9.98
N LEU A 403 25.03 -16.50 -9.77
CA LEU A 403 25.14 -15.46 -10.79
C LEU A 403 26.61 -15.13 -11.03
N LYS A 404 26.93 -14.65 -12.24
CA LYS A 404 28.29 -14.32 -12.65
C LYS A 404 28.76 -12.91 -12.21
N GLY A 405 27.99 -12.18 -11.41
CA GLY A 405 28.30 -10.80 -11.01
C GLY A 405 28.01 -9.73 -12.08
N GLY A 406 27.81 -10.10 -13.34
CA GLY A 406 27.33 -9.20 -14.39
C GLY A 406 25.87 -8.79 -14.22
N THR A 407 25.36 -7.98 -15.15
CA THR A 407 23.92 -7.69 -15.21
C THR A 407 23.16 -8.95 -15.60
N SER A 408 22.12 -9.30 -14.86
CA SER A 408 21.27 -10.47 -15.09
C SER A 408 19.83 -10.11 -14.77
N THR A 409 18.91 -10.38 -15.69
CA THR A 409 17.48 -10.40 -15.38
C THR A 409 17.14 -11.77 -14.82
N VAL A 410 16.57 -11.80 -13.64
CA VAL A 410 16.22 -13.00 -12.90
C VAL A 410 14.71 -13.09 -12.82
N VAL A 411 14.17 -14.28 -13.06
CA VAL A 411 12.80 -14.63 -12.71
C VAL A 411 12.84 -15.76 -11.68
N ILE A 412 12.09 -15.59 -10.60
CA ILE A 412 11.82 -16.62 -9.61
C ILE A 412 10.32 -16.80 -9.59
N GLU A 413 9.86 -18.02 -9.85
CA GLU A 413 8.44 -18.32 -9.95
C GLU A 413 8.12 -19.57 -9.16
N ARG A 414 7.08 -19.50 -8.34
CA ARG A 414 6.41 -20.67 -7.78
C ARG A 414 5.03 -20.76 -8.40
N SER A 415 4.77 -21.85 -9.11
CA SER A 415 3.48 -22.14 -9.71
C SER A 415 3.11 -23.58 -9.39
N LYS A 416 1.89 -23.80 -8.91
CA LYS A 416 1.38 -25.11 -8.47
C LYS A 416 2.31 -25.78 -7.45
N GLY A 417 2.93 -24.97 -6.58
CA GLY A 417 3.90 -25.43 -5.59
C GLY A 417 5.30 -25.77 -6.12
N GLU A 418 5.54 -25.68 -7.44
CA GLU A 418 6.85 -25.92 -8.03
C GLU A 418 7.66 -24.62 -8.16
N LEU A 419 8.84 -24.59 -7.53
CA LEU A 419 9.76 -23.45 -7.60
C LEU A 419 10.73 -23.59 -8.78
N SER A 420 10.75 -22.58 -9.65
CA SER A 420 11.62 -22.50 -10.81
C SER A 420 12.39 -21.17 -10.86
N PHE A 421 13.52 -21.18 -11.59
CA PHE A 421 14.41 -20.05 -11.73
C PHE A 421 14.81 -19.84 -13.19
N GLN A 422 14.86 -18.59 -13.63
CA GLN A 422 15.33 -18.19 -14.95
C GLN A 422 16.35 -17.07 -14.82
N VAL A 423 17.42 -17.12 -15.61
CA VAL A 423 18.41 -16.04 -15.74
C VAL A 423 18.52 -15.68 -17.22
N GLY A 424 18.12 -14.45 -17.57
CA GLY A 424 17.87 -14.05 -18.94
C GLY A 424 16.77 -14.91 -19.54
N THR A 425 17.08 -15.60 -20.63
CA THR A 425 16.16 -16.55 -21.29
C THR A 425 16.31 -17.99 -20.79
N LYS A 426 17.36 -18.30 -20.01
CA LYS A 426 17.71 -19.68 -19.64
C LYS A 426 17.08 -20.09 -18.31
N LYS A 427 16.40 -21.24 -18.29
CA LYS A 427 16.02 -21.91 -17.04
C LYS A 427 17.26 -22.42 -16.32
N MET A 428 17.30 -22.27 -15.01
CA MET A 428 18.46 -22.58 -14.19
C MET A 428 18.12 -23.66 -13.16
N ALA A 429 19.00 -24.64 -13.01
CA ALA A 429 18.90 -25.60 -11.92
C ALA A 429 19.28 -24.93 -10.59
N ALA A 430 18.41 -25.03 -9.60
CA ALA A 430 18.69 -24.51 -8.28
C ALA A 430 19.49 -25.51 -7.44
N ARG A 431 20.40 -25.01 -6.62
CA ARG A 431 21.13 -25.81 -5.62
C ARG A 431 20.68 -25.45 -4.21
N ARG A 432 20.95 -26.35 -3.27
CA ARG A 432 20.65 -26.12 -1.85
C ARG A 432 21.57 -25.04 -1.28
N LEU A 433 20.99 -24.09 -0.55
CA LEU A 433 21.73 -23.09 0.23
C LEU A 433 22.40 -23.76 1.45
N GLY A 434 23.70 -23.53 1.65
CA GLY A 434 24.54 -24.26 2.62
C GLY A 434 25.03 -23.46 3.83
N TYR A 435 24.20 -22.60 4.43
CA TYR A 435 24.60 -21.78 5.60
C TYR A 435 23.54 -21.82 6.71
N SER A 436 23.97 -21.94 7.97
CA SER A 436 23.09 -21.86 9.15
C SER A 436 23.15 -20.47 9.80
N TRP A 437 21.98 -19.91 10.10
CA TRP A 437 21.79 -18.78 11.00
C TRP A 437 20.46 -18.97 11.75
N ASN A 438 20.35 -18.44 12.98
CA ASN A 438 19.13 -18.50 13.78
C ASN A 438 18.21 -17.35 13.38
N ASP A 439 17.24 -17.68 12.51
CA ASP A 439 16.05 -16.86 12.25
C ASP A 439 14.86 -17.62 12.84
N ASP A 440 14.24 -17.08 13.89
CA ASP A 440 13.11 -17.72 14.54
C ASP A 440 11.87 -17.66 13.62
N ARG A 441 11.60 -18.78 12.93
CA ARG A 441 10.40 -19.05 12.12
C ARG A 441 9.94 -17.87 11.23
N SER A 442 10.86 -17.30 10.46
CA SER A 442 10.51 -16.34 9.41
C SER A 442 9.86 -17.02 8.19
N PRO A 443 8.87 -16.37 7.53
CA PRO A 443 8.29 -16.85 6.27
C PRO A 443 9.36 -17.02 5.19
N GLU A 444 9.05 -17.77 4.13
CA GLU A 444 9.94 -17.84 2.98
C GLU A 444 10.14 -16.44 2.37
N ARG A 445 11.37 -16.10 1.97
CA ARG A 445 11.74 -14.79 1.44
C ARG A 445 12.67 -14.91 0.24
N ILE A 446 12.56 -14.01 -0.71
CA ILE A 446 13.53 -13.88 -1.81
C ILE A 446 14.79 -13.19 -1.28
N PHE A 447 15.97 -13.67 -1.68
CA PHE A 447 17.23 -13.00 -1.38
C PHE A 447 18.07 -12.72 -2.61
N ILE A 448 18.87 -11.67 -2.50
CA ILE A 448 19.94 -11.30 -3.44
C ILE A 448 21.24 -11.21 -2.67
N ARG A 449 22.23 -12.03 -3.03
CA ARG A 449 23.54 -12.04 -2.36
C ARG A 449 24.39 -10.88 -2.84
N ILE A 450 24.91 -10.09 -1.90
CA ILE A 450 25.83 -8.98 -2.12
C ILE A 450 27.25 -9.46 -1.76
N PRO A 451 28.16 -9.66 -2.73
CA PRO A 451 29.52 -10.13 -2.40
C PRO A 451 30.27 -9.15 -1.49
N ARG A 452 31.27 -9.65 -0.75
CA ARG A 452 32.14 -8.84 0.13
C ARG A 452 32.77 -7.67 -0.61
N ARG A 453 32.75 -6.47 -0.03
CA ARG A 453 33.24 -5.22 -0.65
C ARG A 453 32.74 -4.96 -2.08
N LYS A 454 31.56 -5.49 -2.45
CA LYS A 454 30.94 -5.24 -3.75
C LYS A 454 29.65 -4.45 -3.60
N ILE A 455 29.29 -3.82 -4.70
CA ILE A 455 28.07 -3.06 -4.87
C ILE A 455 27.12 -3.87 -5.74
N CYS A 456 25.89 -4.05 -5.29
CA CYS A 456 24.81 -4.61 -6.09
C CYS A 456 23.88 -3.50 -6.56
N TYR A 457 23.43 -3.60 -7.81
CA TYR A 457 22.39 -2.78 -8.39
C TYR A 457 21.17 -3.67 -8.58
N LEU A 458 20.01 -3.19 -8.17
CA LEU A 458 18.72 -3.85 -8.31
C LEU A 458 17.75 -2.91 -9.01
N SER A 459 17.10 -3.35 -10.07
CA SER A 459 16.08 -2.57 -10.79
C SER A 459 14.99 -3.46 -11.36
N SER A 460 13.95 -2.81 -11.87
CA SER A 460 12.83 -3.47 -12.55
C SER A 460 12.21 -4.57 -11.69
N VAL A 461 12.18 -4.34 -10.37
CA VAL A 461 11.68 -5.33 -9.43
C VAL A 461 10.18 -5.33 -9.49
N GLN A 462 9.66 -6.42 -10.00
CA GLN A 462 8.27 -6.68 -10.23
C GLN A 462 7.89 -7.93 -9.46
N PHE A 463 6.79 -7.85 -8.73
CA PHE A 463 6.35 -8.94 -7.87
C PHE A 463 4.85 -9.09 -7.93
N TYR A 464 4.42 -10.34 -7.87
CA TYR A 464 3.05 -10.74 -7.69
C TYR A 464 3.02 -11.99 -6.82
N GLN A 465 2.04 -12.06 -5.91
CA GLN A 465 1.78 -13.25 -5.11
C GLN A 465 0.28 -13.51 -5.02
N GLU A 466 -0.11 -14.78 -5.03
CA GLU A 466 -1.49 -15.17 -4.78
C GLU A 466 -1.92 -14.88 -3.33
N PRO A 467 -3.13 -14.32 -3.12
CA PRO A 467 -3.68 -14.14 -1.78
C PRO A 467 -3.67 -15.47 -1.02
N LYS A 468 -3.03 -15.49 0.16
CA LYS A 468 -3.01 -16.67 1.04
C LYS A 468 -4.45 -16.91 1.52
N ALA A 469 -5.00 -18.09 1.29
CA ALA A 469 -6.28 -18.46 1.87
C ALA A 469 -6.20 -18.28 3.41
N PRO A 470 -7.24 -17.74 4.07
CA PRO A 470 -7.20 -17.51 5.51
C PRO A 470 -6.89 -18.83 6.23
N ALA A 471 -5.94 -18.78 7.16
CA ALA A 471 -5.57 -19.95 7.94
C ALA A 471 -6.82 -20.46 8.69
N PRO A 472 -7.10 -21.77 8.69
CA PRO A 472 -8.19 -22.32 9.48
C PRO A 472 -7.96 -21.98 10.96
N PRO A 473 -9.03 -21.68 11.73
CA PRO A 473 -8.90 -21.37 13.14
C PRO A 473 -8.19 -22.53 13.86
N ASN A 474 -7.13 -22.17 14.59
CA ASN A 474 -6.20 -23.11 15.17
C ASN A 474 -6.91 -23.91 16.30
N SER A 475 -7.25 -25.18 16.04
CA SER A 475 -8.02 -26.04 16.97
C SER A 475 -7.22 -26.59 18.15
N ASN A 476 -6.17 -25.87 18.60
CA ASN A 476 -5.23 -26.35 19.62
C ASN A 476 -4.97 -25.35 20.75
N SER A 477 -5.99 -24.62 21.18
CA SER A 477 -6.05 -24.08 22.56
C SER A 477 -6.86 -25.04 23.43
N ARG A 478 -6.25 -26.15 23.87
CA ARG A 478 -6.79 -26.87 25.03
C ARG A 478 -6.39 -26.10 26.29
N ASP A 479 -7.41 -25.57 26.94
CA ASP A 479 -7.40 -24.95 28.24
C ASP A 479 -6.54 -25.71 29.25
N ARG A 480 -5.55 -25.01 29.79
CA ARG A 480 -4.98 -25.29 31.11
C ARG A 480 -5.37 -24.15 32.03
N THR A 481 -6.63 -24.12 32.45
CA THR A 481 -7.04 -23.45 33.69
C THR A 481 -8.11 -24.31 34.36
N GLY A 482 -7.83 -24.75 35.58
CA GLY A 482 -8.69 -25.67 36.32
C GLY A 482 -7.94 -26.36 37.46
N SER A 483 -7.35 -25.57 38.35
CA SER A 483 -6.96 -26.04 39.69
C SER A 483 -7.38 -24.98 40.69
N LYS A 484 -8.52 -25.22 41.33
CA LYS A 484 -8.83 -24.90 42.73
C LYS A 484 -9.84 -25.92 43.22
#